data_AF-A0A847MAL0-F1
#
_entry.id   AF-A0A847MAL0-F1
#
_cell.length_a   1.000
_cell.length_b   1.000
_cell.length_c   1.000
_cell.angle_alpha   90.00
_cell.angle_beta   90.00
_cell.angle_gamma   90.00
#
_symmetry.space_group_name_H-M   'P 1'
#
loop_
_entity.id
_entity.type
_entity.pdbx_description
1 polymer ?
#
loop_
_entity_poly.entity_id
_entity_poly.type
_entity_poly.pdbx_seq_one_letter_code
_entity_poly.pdbx_strand_id
1 'polypeptide(L)'
;MDWKPFASTFALLFIAELGDKTQLACILQAAKFQNPWLVLAGAVLALATVTGIGVAVGHACGQLVPQDLMRYVAGGLFIVLGTLMILKIV
;
A
#
# COMPACT_ATOMS: atom_id res chain seq x y z
N MET A 1 5.86 -24.80 3.92
CA MET A 1 5.47 -23.39 4.17
C MET A 1 6.73 -22.61 4.47
N ASP A 2 7.31 -21.98 3.45
CA ASP A 2 8.47 -21.13 3.65
C ASP A 2 8.02 -19.86 4.36
N TRP A 3 8.39 -19.70 5.63
CA TRP A 3 7.99 -18.53 6.45
C TRP A 3 8.80 -17.26 6.12
N LYS A 4 9.92 -17.43 5.41
CA LYS A 4 10.86 -16.36 5.08
C LYS A 4 10.24 -15.24 4.23
N PRO A 5 9.52 -15.51 3.12
CA PRO A 5 8.92 -14.46 2.30
C PRO A 5 7.84 -13.69 3.04
N PHE A 6 7.09 -14.36 3.92
CA PHE A 6 6.09 -13.70 4.76
C PHE A 6 6.75 -12.70 5.71
N ALA A 7 7.74 -13.14 6.48
CA ALA A 7 8.43 -12.29 7.44
C ALA A 7 9.16 -11.12 6.77
N SER A 8 9.81 -11.34 5.63
CA SER A 8 10.51 -10.28 4.90
C SER A 8 9.55 -9.24 4.33
N THR A 9 8.46 -9.68 3.71
CA THR A 9 7.46 -8.77 3.11
C THR A 9 6.74 -7.99 4.20
N PHE A 10 6.38 -8.65 5.30
CA PHE A 10 5.78 -7.98 6.46
C PHE A 10 6.71 -6.91 7.04
N ALA A 11 7.97 -7.26 7.31
CA ALA A 11 8.92 -6.30 7.88
C ALA A 11 9.18 -5.12 6.94
N LEU A 12 9.34 -5.39 5.64
CA LEU A 12 9.57 -4.36 4.63
C LEU A 12 8.39 -3.39 4.54
N LEU A 13 7.16 -3.91 4.43
CA LEU A 13 5.97 -3.06 4.35
C LEU A 13 5.71 -2.33 5.67
N PHE A 14 5.89 -2.99 6.81
CA PHE A 14 5.69 -2.38 8.11
C PHE A 14 6.61 -1.18 8.33
N ILE A 15 7.89 -1.29 7.96
CA ILE A 15 8.84 -0.18 8.05
C ILE A 15 8.53 0.90 7.01
N ALA A 16 8.18 0.51 5.78
CA ALA A 16 7.86 1.46 4.71
C ALA A 16 6.62 2.32 5.00
N GLU A 17 5.61 1.74 5.66
CA GLU A 17 4.34 2.39 5.96
C GLU A 17 4.32 3.08 7.34
N LEU A 18 5.40 2.97 8.12
CA LEU A 18 5.49 3.50 9.47
C LEU A 18 5.55 5.04 9.45
N GLY A 19 4.56 5.70 10.06
CA GLY A 19 4.49 7.16 10.13
C GLY A 19 3.87 7.83 8.89
N ASP A 20 3.19 7.07 8.03
CA ASP A 20 2.48 7.65 6.88
C ASP A 20 1.23 8.48 7.29
N LYS A 21 0.79 9.35 6.39
CA LYS A 21 -0.41 10.19 6.51
C LYS A 21 -1.67 9.38 6.79
N THR A 22 -1.77 8.15 6.30
CA THR A 22 -2.88 7.24 6.61
C THR A 22 -2.98 6.92 8.10
N GLN A 23 -1.84 6.78 8.80
CA GLN A 23 -1.82 6.56 10.25
C GLN A 23 -2.30 7.80 11.02
N LEU A 24 -1.88 9.00 10.59
CA LEU A 24 -2.37 10.26 11.16
C LEU A 24 -3.89 10.42 10.97
N ALA A 25 -4.41 10.05 9.80
CA ALA A 25 -5.85 10.05 9.54
C ALA A 25 -6.60 9.10 10.47
N CYS A 26 -6.05 7.91 10.74
CA CYS A 26 -6.62 6.96 11.70
C CYS A 26 -6.65 7.53 13.12
N ILE A 27 -5.56 8.16 13.57
CA ILE A 27 -5.48 8.81 14.90
C ILE A 27 -6.51 9.94 15.03
N LEU A 28 -6.62 10.80 14.01
CA LEU A 28 -7.60 11.88 13.97
C LEU A 28 -9.04 11.33 13.99
N GLN A 29 -9.29 10.23 13.29
CA GLN A 29 -10.59 9.59 13.24
C GLN A 29 -10.96 8.95 14.58
N ALA A 30 -10.00 8.30 15.25
CA ALA A 30 -10.17 7.78 16.61
C ALA A 30 -10.47 8.91 17.61
N ALA A 31 -9.77 10.05 17.50
CA ALA A 31 -10.03 11.23 18.31
C ALA A 31 -11.41 11.86 18.03
N LYS A 32 -11.88 11.84 16.78
CA LYS A 32 -13.20 12.39 16.40
C LYS A 32 -14.35 11.53 16.90
N PHE A 33 -14.28 10.22 16.71
CA PHE A 33 -15.39 9.31 17.03
C PHE A 33 -15.34 8.74 18.45
N GLN A 34 -14.26 9.02 19.21
CA GLN A 34 -14.06 8.59 20.60
C GLN A 34 -14.19 7.06 20.80
N ASN A 35 -14.07 6.28 19.72
CA ASN A 35 -14.11 4.83 19.74
C ASN A 35 -12.90 4.28 18.96
N PRO A 36 -11.72 4.20 19.62
CA PRO A 36 -10.47 3.82 18.96
C PRO A 36 -10.49 2.39 18.42
N TRP A 37 -11.21 1.48 19.08
CA TRP A 37 -11.29 0.07 18.67
C TRP A 37 -12.05 -0.12 17.36
N LEU A 38 -13.15 0.60 17.19
CA LEU A 38 -13.95 0.52 15.96
C LEU A 38 -13.21 1.14 14.77
N VAL A 39 -12.49 2.26 15.01
CA VAL A 39 -11.64 2.89 13.99
C VAL A 39 -10.47 1.98 13.63
N LEU A 40 -9.82 1.35 14.60
CA LEU A 40 -8.75 0.38 14.35
C LEU A 40 -9.25 -0.79 13.49
N ALA A 41 -10.39 -1.38 13.86
CA ALA A 41 -10.98 -2.48 13.09
C ALA A 41 -11.30 -2.07 11.65
N GLY A 42 -11.91 -0.88 11.45
CA GLY A 42 -12.19 -0.33 10.14
C GLY A 42 -10.92 -0.08 9.31
N ALA A 43 -9.89 0.51 9.92
CA ALA A 43 -8.61 0.78 9.25
C ALA A 43 -7.89 -0.51 8.84
N VAL A 44 -7.85 -1.52 9.72
CA VAL A 44 -7.26 -2.83 9.41
C VAL A 44 -8.03 -3.52 8.30
N LEU A 45 -9.36 -3.51 8.33
CA LEU A 45 -10.19 -4.09 7.27
C LEU A 45 -9.99 -3.37 5.94
N ALA A 46 -9.93 -2.05 5.94
CA ALA A 46 -9.66 -1.27 4.73
C ALA A 46 -8.29 -1.59 4.15
N LEU A 47 -7.24 -1.61 4.99
CA LEU A 47 -5.87 -1.94 4.57
C LEU A 47 -5.76 -3.38 4.05
N ALA A 48 -6.35 -4.35 4.74
CA ALA A 48 -6.36 -5.74 4.31
C ALA A 48 -7.09 -5.90 2.97
N THR A 49 -8.21 -5.20 2.79
CA THR A 49 -9.02 -5.26 1.57
C THR A 49 -8.27 -4.66 0.38
N VAL A 50 -7.73 -3.44 0.51
CA VAL A 50 -7.01 -2.79 -0.59
C VAL A 50 -5.75 -3.57 -0.97
N THR A 51 -5.02 -4.08 0.02
CA THR A 51 -3.83 -4.91 -0.20
C THR A 51 -4.20 -6.23 -0.87
N GLY A 52 -5.26 -6.89 -0.40
CA GLY A 52 -5.75 -8.14 -0.98
C GLY A 52 -6.17 -7.99 -2.44
N ILE A 53 -6.89 -6.92 -2.77
CA ILE A 53 -7.25 -6.58 -4.16
C ILE A 53 -5.99 -6.32 -4.97
N GLY A 54 -5.03 -5.53 -4.45
CA GLY A 54 -3.77 -5.25 -5.12
C GLY A 54 -2.97 -6.50 -5.45
N VAL A 55 -2.88 -7.45 -4.52
CA VAL A 55 -2.19 -8.73 -4.72
C VAL A 55 -2.94 -9.59 -5.75
N ALA A 56 -4.28 -9.68 -5.67
CA ALA A 56 -5.07 -10.47 -6.62
C ALA A 56 -4.92 -9.95 -8.06
N VAL A 57 -5.05 -8.63 -8.24
CA VAL A 57 -4.87 -7.99 -9.55
C VAL A 57 -3.42 -8.11 -10.03
N GLY A 58 -2.45 -7.86 -9.15
CA GLY A 58 -1.02 -7.99 -9.49
C GLY A 58 -0.65 -9.41 -9.90
N HIS A 59 -1.21 -10.43 -9.24
CA HIS A 59 -1.02 -11.82 -9.60
C HIS A 59 -1.61 -12.15 -10.97
N ALA A 60 -2.86 -11.70 -11.24
CA ALA A 60 -3.49 -11.89 -12.54
C ALA A 60 -2.72 -11.20 -13.67
N CYS A 61 -2.28 -9.95 -13.46
CA CYS A 61 -1.44 -9.23 -14.42
C CYS A 61 -0.10 -9.91 -14.66
N GLY A 62 0.53 -10.44 -13.62
CA GLY A 62 1.83 -11.14 -13.73
C GLY A 62 1.78 -12.44 -14.53
N GLN A 63 0.60 -13.05 -14.69
CA GLN A 63 0.42 -14.22 -15.56
C GLN A 63 0.20 -13.84 -17.04
N LEU A 64 -0.32 -12.64 -17.29
CA LEU A 64 -0.69 -12.18 -18.64
C LEU A 64 0.38 -11.29 -19.29
N VAL A 65 1.21 -10.61 -18.49
CA VAL A 65 2.14 -9.58 -18.94
C VAL A 65 3.59 -10.01 -18.71
N PRO A 66 4.49 -9.87 -19.70
CA PRO A 66 5.91 -10.12 -19.53
C PRO A 66 6.52 -9.25 -18.42
N GLN A 67 7.37 -9.84 -17.57
CA GLN A 67 7.94 -9.13 -16.42
C GLN A 67 8.77 -7.91 -16.80
N ASP A 68 9.47 -7.95 -17.93
CA ASP A 68 10.25 -6.80 -18.43
C ASP A 68 9.35 -5.60 -18.74
N LEU A 69 8.21 -5.83 -19.40
CA LEU A 69 7.24 -4.78 -19.71
C LEU A 69 6.69 -4.18 -18.41
N MET A 70 6.33 -5.04 -17.45
CA MET A 70 5.81 -4.59 -16.15
C MET A 70 6.82 -3.72 -15.39
N ARG A 71 8.11 -4.07 -15.44
CA ARG A 71 9.18 -3.28 -14.82
C ARG A 71 9.33 -1.91 -15.48
N TYR A 72 9.35 -1.84 -16.82
CA TYR A 72 9.48 -0.55 -17.52
C TYR A 72 8.27 0.35 -17.30
N VAL A 73 7.06 -0.21 -17.34
CA VAL A 73 5.82 0.54 -17.10
C VAL A 73 5.77 1.05 -15.66
N ALA A 74 6.07 0.21 -14.67
CA ALA A 74 6.07 0.62 -13.26
C ALA A 74 7.10 1.71 -12.99
N GLY A 75 8.33 1.57 -13.50
CA GLY A 75 9.37 2.58 -13.37
C GLY A 75 9.01 3.90 -14.06
N GLY A 76 8.46 3.83 -15.28
CA GLY A 76 7.98 5.00 -16.00
C GLY A 76 6.86 5.73 -15.25
N LEU A 77 5.90 5.00 -14.70
CA LEU A 77 4.83 5.57 -13.88
C LEU A 77 5.39 6.26 -12.63
N PHE A 78 6.40 5.65 -11.98
CA PHE A 78 7.06 6.23 -10.80
C PHE A 78 7.77 7.55 -11.12
N ILE A 79 8.47 7.63 -12.26
CA ILE A 79 9.11 8.87 -12.72
C ILE A 79 8.07 9.94 -13.03
N VAL A 80 6.98 9.58 -13.73
CA VAL A 80 5.90 10.51 -14.07
C VAL A 80 5.25 11.06 -12.81
N LEU A 81 4.82 10.21 -11.89
CA LEU A 81 4.20 10.63 -10.63
C LEU A 81 5.15 11.45 -9.77
N GLY A 82 6.41 11.04 -9.66
CA GLY A 82 7.44 11.81 -8.94
C GLY A 82 7.65 13.20 -9.55
N THR A 83 7.67 13.30 -10.88
CA THR A 83 7.79 14.60 -11.58
C THR A 83 6.57 15.47 -11.35
N LEU A 84 5.36 14.92 -11.46
CA LEU A 84 4.11 15.63 -11.20
C LEU A 84 4.03 16.16 -9.76
N MET A 85 4.51 15.38 -8.79
CA MET A 85 4.60 15.77 -7.39
C MET A 85 5.59 16.94 -7.17
N ILE A 86 6.75 16.91 -7.84
CA ILE A 86 7.73 18.01 -7.78
C ILE A 86 7.15 19.30 -8.38
N LEU A 87 6.41 19.18 -9.50
CA LEU A 87 5.74 20.31 -10.15
C LEU A 87 4.49 20.79 -9.39
N LYS A 88 4.13 20.16 -8.27
CA LYS A 88 2.93 20.44 -7.46
C LYS A 88 1.62 20.41 -8.25
N ILE A 89 1.56 19.56 -9.27
CA ILE A 89 0.32 19.33 -10.03
C ILE A 89 -0.59 18.35 -9.26
N VAL A 90 0.03 17.47 -8.47
CA VAL A 90 -0.57 16.54 -7.50
C VAL A 90 0.08 16.78 -6.14
#